data_AF-A0A525KBL3-F1
#
_entry.id   AF-A0A525KBL3-F1
#
_cell.length_a   1.000
_cell.length_b   1.000
_cell.length_c   1.000
_cell.angle_alpha   90.00
_cell.angle_beta   90.00
_cell.angle_gamma   90.00
#
_symmetry.space_group_name_H-M   'P 1'
#
loop_
_entity.id
_entity.type
_entity.pdbx_description
1 polymer ?
#
loop_
_entity_poly.entity_id
_entity_poly.type
_entity_poly.pdbx_seq_one_letter_code
_entity_poly.pdbx_strand_id
1 'polypeptide(L)'
;MWTSNNRARYDRSKLRYPSDLTDDEWGLVEPLIPPGKSGGGKRTVIMREVVNGLMYILSTGCQWRAIPKDLPPKSSVYDYFDLWTYDGT
;
A
#
# COMPACT_ATOMS: atom_id res chain seq x y z
N MET A 1 4.02 12.19 25.80
CA MET A 1 5.23 11.50 26.29
C MET A 1 5.33 10.16 25.57
N TRP A 2 6.50 9.76 25.09
CA TRP A 2 6.69 8.50 24.37
C TRP A 2 6.77 7.33 25.36
N THR A 3 5.67 6.58 25.50
CA THR A 3 5.54 5.46 26.47
C THR A 3 5.99 4.12 25.88
N SER A 4 6.25 3.12 26.73
CA SER A 4 6.59 1.77 26.27
C SER A 4 5.49 1.13 25.42
N ASN A 5 4.21 1.43 25.70
CA ASN A 5 3.09 0.96 24.87
C ASN A 5 3.10 1.62 23.48
N ASN A 6 3.37 2.94 23.41
CA ASN A 6 3.52 3.63 22.12
C ASN A 6 4.71 3.07 21.31
N ARG A 7 5.83 2.73 21.97
CA ARG A 7 6.98 2.11 21.29
C ARG A 7 6.58 0.84 20.54
N ALA A 8 5.86 -0.06 21.20
CA ALA A 8 5.41 -1.30 20.59
C ALA A 8 4.44 -1.04 19.43
N ARG A 9 3.49 -0.11 19.61
CA ARG A 9 2.48 0.22 18.59
C ARG A 9 3.09 0.82 17.31
N TYR A 10 4.13 1.64 17.45
CA TYR A 10 4.79 2.31 16.32
C TYR A 10 6.10 1.65 15.92
N ASP A 11 6.39 0.44 16.41
CA ASP A 11 7.57 -0.31 16.01
C ASP A 11 7.42 -0.79 14.57
N ARG A 12 8.22 -0.20 13.69
CA ARG A 12 8.30 -0.56 12.27
C ARG A 12 9.57 -1.31 11.90
N SER A 13 10.37 -1.74 12.88
CA SER A 13 11.67 -2.38 12.66
C SER A 13 11.61 -3.70 11.87
N LYS A 14 10.45 -4.35 11.85
CA LYS A 14 10.22 -5.62 11.14
C LYS A 14 9.69 -5.44 9.72
N LEU A 15 9.33 -4.21 9.34
CA LEU A 15 8.83 -3.92 8.00
C LEU A 15 9.99 -3.75 7.02
N ARG A 16 9.73 -4.02 5.75
CA ARG A 16 10.72 -3.82 4.69
C ARG A 16 10.98 -2.33 4.47
N TYR A 17 9.92 -1.55 4.37
CA TYR A 17 10.01 -0.09 4.40
C TYR A 17 9.28 0.50 5.61
N PRO A 18 9.77 1.61 6.20
CA PRO A 18 9.05 2.31 7.26
C PRO A 18 7.67 2.83 6.83
N SER A 19 7.39 2.87 5.52
CA SER A 19 6.11 3.26 4.93
C SER A 19 5.14 2.09 4.74
N ASP A 20 5.60 0.83 4.84
CA ASP A 20 4.75 -0.33 4.65
C ASP A 20 3.70 -0.42 5.76
N LEU A 21 2.57 -1.02 5.44
CA LEU A 21 1.52 -1.27 6.42
C LEU A 21 1.86 -2.47 7.29
N THR A 22 1.69 -2.31 8.61
CA THR A 22 1.61 -3.43 9.55
C THR A 22 0.39 -4.30 9.27
N ASP A 23 0.35 -5.51 9.83
CA ASP A 23 -0.81 -6.41 9.65
C ASP A 23 -2.11 -5.80 10.22
N ASP A 24 -2.00 -5.10 11.36
CA ASP A 24 -3.13 -4.42 11.99
C ASP A 24 -3.63 -3.24 11.14
N GLU A 25 -2.72 -2.42 10.60
CA GLU A 25 -3.08 -1.32 9.69
C GLU A 25 -3.68 -1.87 8.39
N TRP A 26 -3.12 -2.96 7.86
CA TRP A 26 -3.66 -3.64 6.69
C TRP A 26 -5.09 -4.15 6.93
N GLY A 27 -5.37 -4.70 8.11
CA GLY A 27 -6.71 -5.15 8.49
C GLY A 27 -7.77 -4.04 8.49
N LEU A 28 -7.37 -2.77 8.62
CA LEU A 28 -8.26 -1.61 8.47
C LEU A 28 -8.47 -1.19 7.02
N VAL A 29 -7.44 -1.37 6.17
CA VAL A 29 -7.45 -0.92 4.78
C VAL A 29 -8.08 -1.95 3.84
N GLU A 30 -7.76 -3.24 4.03
CA GLU A 30 -8.20 -4.33 3.16
C GLU A 30 -9.72 -4.34 2.90
N PRO A 31 -10.61 -4.13 3.90
CA PRO A 31 -12.04 -4.17 3.67
C PRO A 31 -12.58 -3.02 2.82
N LEU A 32 -11.83 -1.91 2.71
CA LEU A 32 -12.20 -0.76 1.89
C LEU A 32 -11.91 -1.01 0.41
N ILE A 33 -10.98 -1.92 0.11
CA ILE A 33 -10.57 -2.21 -1.26
C ILE A 33 -11.59 -3.14 -1.90
N PRO A 34 -12.18 -2.77 -3.06
CA PRO A 34 -13.22 -3.55 -3.66
C PRO A 34 -12.63 -4.85 -4.22
N PRO A 35 -13.38 -5.96 -4.15
CA PRO A 35 -12.94 -7.21 -4.74
C PRO A 35 -12.68 -7.04 -6.25
N GLY A 36 -11.84 -7.90 -6.81
CA GLY A 36 -11.63 -7.92 -8.26
C GLY A 36 -12.96 -8.08 -9.00
N LYS A 37 -13.20 -7.28 -10.03
CA LYS A 37 -14.45 -7.33 -10.81
C LYS A 37 -14.64 -8.73 -11.41
N SER A 38 -15.88 -9.24 -11.37
CA SER A 38 -16.24 -10.50 -12.04
C SER A 38 -16.41 -10.27 -13.54
N GLY A 39 -15.65 -11.00 -14.36
CA GLY A 39 -15.61 -10.83 -15.81
C GLY A 39 -14.53 -9.83 -16.23
N GLY A 40 -13.66 -10.25 -17.15
CA GLY A 40 -12.42 -9.55 -17.50
C GLY A 40 -11.16 -10.28 -17.00
N GLY A 41 -10.00 -9.66 -17.15
CA GLY A 41 -8.74 -10.20 -16.62
C GLY A 41 -8.79 -10.30 -15.10
N LYS A 42 -8.53 -11.49 -14.55
CA LYS A 42 -8.46 -11.69 -13.10
C LYS A 42 -7.35 -10.81 -12.52
N ARG A 43 -7.64 -10.14 -11.41
CA ARG A 43 -6.62 -9.42 -10.62
C ARG A 43 -5.51 -10.39 -10.22
N THR A 44 -4.29 -10.14 -10.67
CA THR A 44 -3.10 -10.97 -10.37
C THR A 44 -2.17 -10.33 -9.34
N VAL A 45 -2.35 -9.04 -9.05
CA VAL A 45 -1.49 -8.28 -8.14
C VAL A 45 -1.98 -8.42 -6.70
N ILE A 46 -1.03 -8.51 -5.76
CA ILE A 46 -1.29 -8.50 -4.32
C ILE A 46 -1.63 -7.07 -3.90
N MET A 47 -2.86 -6.84 -3.41
CA MET A 47 -3.35 -5.48 -3.11
C MET A 47 -2.56 -4.79 -2.00
N ARG A 48 -2.11 -5.55 -1.00
CA ARG A 48 -1.24 -5.02 0.05
C ARG A 48 0.03 -4.41 -0.50
N GLU A 49 0.64 -5.06 -1.50
CA GLU A 49 1.86 -4.56 -2.13
C GLU A 49 1.59 -3.32 -2.98
N VAL A 50 0.40 -3.19 -3.59
CA VAL A 50 -0.02 -1.97 -4.28
C VAL A 50 -0.11 -0.81 -3.29
N VAL A 51 -0.76 -1.04 -2.14
CA VAL A 51 -0.89 -0.02 -1.10
C VAL A 51 0.46 0.32 -0.47
N ASN A 52 1.31 -0.65 -0.19
CA ASN A 52 2.69 -0.42 0.26
C ASN A 52 3.46 0.46 -0.75
N GLY A 53 3.30 0.20 -2.06
CA GLY A 53 3.87 1.03 -3.12
C GLY A 53 3.36 2.47 -3.10
N LEU A 54 2.06 2.67 -2.88
CA LEU A 54 1.47 4.01 -2.72
C LEU A 54 1.98 4.73 -1.47
N MET A 55 1.99 4.05 -0.33
CA MET A 55 2.48 4.60 0.94
C MET A 55 3.95 4.98 0.85
N TYR A 56 4.77 4.20 0.14
CA TYR A 56 6.16 4.54 -0.14
C TYR A 56 6.29 5.85 -0.90
N ILE A 57 5.52 6.03 -1.98
CA ILE A 57 5.53 7.27 -2.76
C ILE A 57 5.04 8.44 -1.91
N LEU A 58 3.95 8.28 -1.17
CA LEU A 58 3.39 9.34 -0.32
C LEU A 58 4.33 9.73 0.82
N SER A 59 5.04 8.76 1.41
CA SER A 59 5.97 9.00 2.51
C SER A 59 7.29 9.64 2.05
N THR A 60 7.76 9.32 0.85
CA THR A 60 9.07 9.79 0.35
C THR A 60 8.97 10.98 -0.60
N GLY A 61 7.81 11.18 -1.24
CA GLY A 61 7.63 12.15 -2.31
C GLY A 61 8.40 11.82 -3.59
N CYS A 62 8.88 10.57 -3.74
CA CYS A 62 9.70 10.21 -4.89
C CYS A 62 8.89 10.20 -6.21
N GLN A 63 9.57 10.37 -7.34
CA GLN A 63 8.95 10.20 -8.65
C GLN A 63 8.46 8.75 -8.83
N TRP A 64 7.34 8.55 -9.52
CA TRP A 64 6.79 7.22 -9.85
C TRP A 64 7.81 6.27 -10.51
N ARG A 65 8.75 6.81 -11.31
CA ARG A 65 9.80 6.02 -11.97
C ARG A 65 10.90 5.56 -11.01
N ALA A 66 10.99 6.14 -9.82
CA ALA A 66 11.96 5.82 -8.79
C ALA A 66 11.43 4.81 -7.76
N ILE A 67 10.24 4.23 -7.99
CA ILE A 67 9.73 3.18 -7.10
C ILE A 67 10.72 2.00 -7.09
N PRO A 68 11.04 1.44 -5.90
CA PRO A 68 11.88 0.25 -5.79
C PRO A 68 11.35 -0.93 -6.61
N LYS A 69 12.25 -1.76 -7.15
CA LYS A 69 11.91 -2.86 -8.07
C LYS A 69 11.29 -4.08 -7.39
N ASP A 70 11.40 -4.15 -6.08
CA ASP A 70 10.83 -5.17 -5.22
C ASP A 70 9.41 -4.82 -4.75
N LEU A 71 8.93 -3.60 -5.03
CA LEU A 71 7.52 -3.24 -5.01
C LEU A 71 6.87 -3.49 -6.38
N PRO A 72 5.52 -3.51 -6.48
CA PRO A 72 4.85 -3.69 -7.75
C PRO A 72 5.28 -2.63 -8.78
N PRO A 73 5.26 -2.96 -10.08
CA PRO A 73 5.66 -2.03 -11.13
C PRO A 73 4.89 -0.71 -11.02
N LYS A 74 5.56 0.41 -11.30
CA LYS A 74 4.96 1.75 -11.23
C LYS A 74 3.63 1.86 -11.98
N SER A 75 3.48 1.15 -13.09
CA SER A 75 2.24 1.14 -13.88
C SER A 75 1.11 0.53 -13.07
N SER A 76 1.31 -0.65 -12.48
CA SER A 76 0.31 -1.30 -11.65
C SER A 76 -0.10 -0.43 -10.46
N VAL A 77 0.87 0.18 -9.77
CA VAL A 77 0.58 1.06 -8.63
C VAL A 77 -0.22 2.29 -9.07
N TYR A 78 0.18 2.92 -10.18
CA TYR A 78 -0.51 4.09 -10.72
C TYR A 78 -1.91 3.76 -11.25
N ASP A 79 -2.08 2.63 -11.95
CA ASP A 79 -3.36 2.20 -12.52
C ASP A 79 -4.42 2.00 -11.41
N TYR A 80 -4.02 1.44 -10.27
CA TYR A 80 -4.90 1.30 -9.11
C TYR A 80 -5.20 2.64 -8.44
N PHE A 81 -4.19 3.52 -8.31
CA PHE A 81 -4.40 4.85 -7.77
C PHE A 81 -5.39 5.67 -8.59
N ASP A 82 -5.23 5.66 -9.92
CA ASP A 82 -6.13 6.33 -10.85
C ASP A 82 -7.54 5.73 -10.79
N LEU A 83 -7.64 4.39 -10.77
CA LEU A 83 -8.92 3.69 -10.64
C LEU A 83 -9.67 4.07 -9.35
N TRP A 84 -9.01 4.04 -8.20
CA TRP A 84 -9.65 4.37 -6.91
C TRP A 84 -9.99 5.85 -6.80
N THR A 85 -9.14 6.71 -7.36
CA THR A 85 -9.45 8.15 -7.47
C THR A 85 -10.70 8.38 -8.33
N TYR A 86 -10.86 7.61 -9.40
CA TYR A 86 -11.99 7.70 -10.30
C TYR A 86 -13.29 7.16 -9.69
N ASP A 87 -13.26 6.00 -9.03
CA ASP A 87 -14.45 5.35 -8.48
C ASP A 87 -14.78 5.74 -7.03
N GLY A 88 -13.90 6.51 -6.38
CA GLY A 88 -14.10 7.06 -5.04
C GLY A 88 -13.88 6.04 -3.91
N THR A 89 -13.11 4.99 -4.17
CA THR A 89 -12.75 3.98 -3.16
C THR A 89 -11.56 4.39 -2.30
#